data_AF-A0A0F9UWG0-F1
#
_entry.id   AF-A0A0F9UWG0-F1
#
_cell.length_a   1.000
_cell.length_b   1.000
_cell.length_c   1.000
_cell.angle_alpha   90.00
_cell.angle_beta   90.00
_cell.angle_gamma   90.00
#
_symmetry.space_group_name_H-M   'P 1'
#
loop_
_entity.id
_entity.type
_entity.pdbx_description
1 polymer ?
#
loop_
_entity_poly.entity_id
_entity_poly.type
_entity_poly.pdbx_seq_one_letter_code
_entity_poly.pdbx_strand_id
1 'polypeptide(L)' 'MTGRSTIQTLFQEDLSEVIVRAENGYIIITNAGRLVIVCAGTIIDTLMKSVKVMRIAAKNLYKVFEDR' A
#
# COMPACT_ATOMS: atom_id res chain seq x y z
N MET A 1 -11.34 8.40 17.14
CA MET A 1 -10.27 7.40 16.99
C MET A 1 -10.23 7.02 15.52
N THR A 2 -9.19 7.42 14.78
CA THR A 2 -9.07 7.15 13.33
C THR A 2 -8.17 5.92 13.11
N GLY A 3 -8.30 5.24 11.96
CA GLY A 3 -7.51 4.03 11.68
C GLY A 3 -5.99 4.22 11.82
N ARG A 4 -5.49 5.44 11.58
CA ARG A 4 -4.09 5.83 11.80
C ARG A 4 -3.67 5.69 13.28
N SER A 5 -4.49 6.18 14.20
CA SER A 5 -4.22 6.07 15.63
C SER A 5 -4.20 4.62 16.10
N THR A 6 -5.10 3.76 15.60
CA THR A 6 -5.13 2.34 15.96
C THR A 6 -3.87 1.60 15.49
N ILE A 7 -3.38 1.88 14.28
CA ILE A 7 -2.20 1.21 13.71
C ILE A 7 -0.90 1.62 14.41
N GLN A 8 -0.72 2.92 14.67
CA GLN A 8 0.44 3.40 15.43
C GLN A 8 0.46 2.85 16.86
N THR A 9 -0.69 2.71 17.51
CA THR A 9 -0.77 2.14 18.86
C THR A 9 -0.48 0.64 18.90
N LEU A 10 -0.88 -0.13 17.88
CA LEU A 10 -0.71 -1.58 17.85
C LEU A 10 0.66 -2.03 17.34
N PHE A 11 1.21 -1.34 16.33
CA PHE A 11 2.41 -1.79 15.63
C PHE A 11 3.62 -0.86 15.81
N GLN A 12 3.46 0.31 16.44
CA GLN A 12 4.51 1.33 16.60
C GLN A 12 5.19 1.77 15.30
N GLU A 13 4.62 1.43 14.14
CA GLU A 13 5.17 1.71 12.81
C GLU A 13 4.18 2.52 11.97
N ASP A 14 4.71 3.31 11.06
CA ASP A 14 3.89 4.02 10.07
C ASP A 14 3.32 3.04 9.05
N LEU A 15 2.00 3.17 8.79
CA LEU A 15 1.30 2.32 7.82
C LEU A 15 1.85 2.56 6.41
N SER A 16 2.69 1.64 5.95
CA SER A 16 3.29 1.70 4.62
C SER A 16 2.41 1.06 3.55
N GLU A 17 1.71 -0.02 3.89
CA GLU A 17 0.94 -0.82 2.94
C GLU A 17 -0.18 -1.61 3.64
N VAL A 18 -1.35 -1.71 3.00
CA VAL A 18 -2.46 -2.57 3.39
C VAL A 18 -2.75 -3.52 2.25
N ILE A 19 -2.78 -4.82 2.55
CA ILE A 19 -3.14 -5.86 1.59
C ILE A 19 -4.40 -6.57 2.10
N VAL A 20 -5.48 -6.47 1.34
CA VAL A 20 -6.73 -7.18 1.60
C VAL A 20 -6.81 -8.33 0.61
N ARG A 21 -6.82 -9.56 1.10
CA ARG A 21 -7.04 -10.76 0.29
C ARG A 21 -8.49 -11.23 0.45
N ALA A 22 -9.14 -11.49 -0.68
CA ALA A 22 -10.46 -12.10 -0.76
C ALA A 22 -10.35 -13.49 -1.43
N GLU A 23 -11.47 -14.19 -1.52
CA GLU A 23 -11.54 -15.52 -2.14
C GLU A 23 -11.10 -15.52 -3.61
N ASN A 24 -11.52 -14.50 -4.36
CA ASN A 24 -11.32 -14.39 -5.81
C ASN A 24 -10.51 -13.15 -6.22
N GLY A 25 -9.64 -12.66 -5.34
CA GLY A 25 -8.83 -11.49 -5.63
C GLY A 25 -8.20 -10.84 -4.42
N TYR A 26 -7.67 -9.64 -4.64
CA TYR A 26 -7.02 -8.84 -3.63
C TYR A 26 -7.06 -7.36 -3.97
N ILE A 27 -6.89 -6.54 -2.94
CA ILE A 27 -6.68 -5.10 -3.02
C ILE A 27 -5.38 -4.78 -2.29
N ILE A 28 -4.52 -3.98 -2.90
CA ILE A 28 -3.28 -3.45 -2.32
C ILE A 28 -3.41 -1.93 -2.26
N ILE A 29 -3.24 -1.36 -1.08
CA ILE A 29 -3.20 0.07 -0.84
C ILE A 29 -1.81 0.41 -0.33
N THR A 30 -1.04 1.18 -1.10
CA THR A 30 0.35 1.53 -0.76
C THR A 30 0.46 3.04 -0.57
N ASN A 31 1.09 3.46 0.53
CA ASN A 31 1.44 4.85 0.75
C ASN A 31 2.53 5.29 -0.25
N ALA A 32 2.32 6.40 -0.94
CA ALA A 32 3.23 6.99 -1.91
C ALA A 32 3.50 8.48 -1.60
N GLY A 33 3.75 8.78 -0.32
CA GLY A 33 4.06 10.12 0.17
C GLY A 33 2.78 10.94 0.39
N ARG A 34 2.50 11.89 -0.51
CA ARG A 34 1.26 12.70 -0.45
C ARG A 34 0.05 12.02 -1.08
N LEU A 35 0.25 10.87 -1.73
CA LEU A 35 -0.77 10.10 -2.42
C LEU A 35 -0.81 8.66 -1.89
N VAL A 36 -1.88 7.94 -2.24
CA VAL A 36 -1.99 6.49 -2.09
C VAL A 36 -2.18 5.85 -3.45
N ILE A 37 -1.54 4.71 -3.69
CA ILE A 37 -1.80 3.88 -4.86
C ILE A 37 -2.72 2.75 -4.45
N VAL A 38 -3.80 2.56 -5.19
CA VAL A 38 -4.73 1.45 -5.00
C VAL A 38 -4.68 0.55 -6.22
N CYS A 39 -4.43 -0.74 -6.01
CA CYS A 39 -4.45 -1.78 -7.03
C CYS A 39 -5.42 -2.88 -6.61
N ALA A 40 -6.21 -3.38 -7.55
CA ALA A 40 -7.03 -4.56 -7.37
C ALA A 40 -6.67 -5.61 -8.42
N GLY A 41 -6.62 -6.86 -8.02
CA GLY A 41 -6.37 -7.99 -8.91
C GLY A 41 -7.28 -9.16 -8.57
N THR A 42 -7.65 -9.96 -9.57
CA THR A 42 -8.52 -11.14 -9.40
C THR A 42 -7.75 -12.46 -9.31
N ILE A 43 -6.49 -12.49 -9.79
CA ILE A 43 -5.67 -13.70 -9.83
C ILE A 43 -4.73 -13.72 -8.62
N ILE A 44 -5.07 -14.46 -7.57
CA ILE A 44 -4.32 -14.48 -6.29
C ILE A 44 -2.83 -14.77 -6.46
N ASP A 45 -2.44 -15.65 -7.38
CA ASP A 45 -1.03 -15.99 -7.62
C ASP A 45 -0.18 -14.79 -8.07
N THR A 46 -0.83 -13.74 -8.59
CA THR A 46 -0.17 -12.49 -8.99
C THR A 46 0.00 -11.49 -7.85
N LEU A 47 -0.59 -11.74 -6.66
CA LEU A 47 -0.61 -10.79 -5.54
C LEU A 47 0.81 -10.30 -5.21
N MET A 48 1.75 -11.21 -5.01
CA MET A 48 3.12 -10.84 -4.64
C MET A 48 3.85 -10.10 -5.77
N LYS A 49 3.52 -10.39 -7.03
CA LYS A 49 4.05 -9.65 -8.18
C LYS A 49 3.50 -8.23 -8.20
N SER A 50 2.20 -8.06 -7.97
CA SER A 50 1.53 -6.76 -7.88
C SER A 50 2.06 -5.93 -6.72
N VAL A 51 2.26 -6.52 -5.53
CA VAL A 51 2.90 -5.86 -4.38
C VAL A 51 4.27 -5.29 -4.76
N LYS A 52 5.12 -6.08 -5.45
CA LYS A 52 6.45 -5.61 -5.88
C LYS A 52 6.35 -4.42 -6.84
N VAL A 53 5.45 -4.48 -7.82
CA VAL A 53 5.23 -3.39 -8.77
C VAL A 53 4.73 -2.14 -8.05
N MET A 54 3.78 -2.28 -7.13
CA MET A 54 3.20 -1.20 -6.34
C MET A 54 4.26 -0.49 -5.49
N ARG A 55 5.16 -1.24 -4.84
CA ARG A 55 6.27 -0.66 -4.06
C ARG A 55 7.25 0.13 -4.92
N ILE A 56 7.58 -0.35 -6.12
CA ILE A 56 8.45 0.37 -7.06
C ILE A 56 7.76 1.66 -7.52
N ALA A 57 6.47 1.58 -7.87
CA ALA A 57 5.68 2.75 -8.26
C ALA A 57 5.60 3.78 -7.12
N ALA A 58 5.34 3.34 -5.90
CA ALA A 58 5.28 4.19 -4.72
C ALA A 58 6.62 4.88 -4.45
N LYS A 59 7.75 4.16 -4.54
CA LYS A 59 9.09 4.74 -4.40
C LYS A 59 9.38 5.82 -5.45
N ASN A 60 8.92 5.61 -6.69
CA ASN A 60 9.10 6.59 -7.75
C ASN A 60 8.22 7.83 -7.54
N LEU A 61 6.98 7.64 -7.10
CA LEU A 61 6.08 8.76 -6.75
C LEU A 61 6.57 9.53 -5.54
N TYR A 62 7.17 8.86 -4.56
CA TYR A 62 7.71 9.50 -3.36
C TYR A 62 8.73 10.59 -3.73
N LYS A 63 9.63 10.28 -4.67
CA LYS A 63 10.64 11.23 -5.17
C LYS A 63 10.03 12.48 -5.81
N VAL A 64 8.88 12.36 -6.48
CA VAL A 64 8.19 13.51 -7.08
C VAL A 64 7.73 14.52 -6.01
N PHE A 65 7.50 14.06 -4.78
CA PHE A 65 7.05 14.89 -3.66
C PHE A 65 8.16 15.23 -2.66
N GLU A 66 9.36 14.68 -2.80
CA GLU A 66 10.49 14.90 -1.88
C GLU A 66 11.17 16.25 -2.15
N ASP A 67 11.17 16.72 -3.41
CA ASP A 67 11.74 18.01 -3.83
C ASP A 67 10.76 19.21 -3.69
N ARG A 68 9.63 19.06 -2.99
CA ARG A 68 8.57 20.08 -2.84
C ARG A 68 8.04 20.21 -1.42
#